data_AF-F0J8M0-F1
#
_entry.id   AF-F0J8M0-F1
#
_cell.length_a   1.000
_cell.length_b   1.000
_cell.length_c   1.000
_cell.angle_alpha   90.00
_cell.angle_beta   90.00
_cell.angle_gamma   90.00
#
_symmetry.space_group_name_H-M   'P 1'
#
loop_
_entity.id
_entity.type
_entity.pdbx_description
1 polymer ?
#
loop_
_entity_poly.entity_id
_entity_poly.type
_entity_poly.pdbx_seq_one_letter_code
_entity_poly.pdbx_strand_id
1 'polypeptide(L)'
;MAAFQGPAYGLSRECMLKAQAKFEMPRAIEALDWIRAVTQLDLEPLNSEKGIQDQLDFADVLKDGTALCTLINKLHPGSVSKINTMKAPFKQRENLEMFLKACESYGLKSHDLFQVNDLYERKNLYMVVNCMFALGGLAQKKGFVGPTIGVKVADENPRDFTKE
;
A
#
# COMPACT_ATOMS: atom_id res chain seq x y z
N MET A 1 -28.80 8.75 -36.80
CA MET A 1 -27.63 7.99 -36.32
C MET A 1 -27.16 8.63 -35.03
N ALA A 2 -27.36 7.97 -33.89
CA ALA A 2 -26.90 8.45 -32.59
C ALA A 2 -25.57 7.78 -32.26
N ALA A 3 -24.55 8.58 -31.94
CA ALA A 3 -23.32 8.11 -31.30
C ALA A 3 -23.08 8.98 -30.07
N PHE A 4 -23.53 8.47 -28.92
CA PHE A 4 -23.19 9.00 -27.61
C PHE A 4 -21.73 8.64 -27.30
N GLN A 5 -20.84 9.62 -27.30
CA GLN A 5 -19.56 9.54 -26.58
C GLN A 5 -19.54 10.64 -25.53
N GLY A 6 -20.07 10.31 -24.34
CA GLY A 6 -19.88 11.12 -23.14
C GLY A 6 -18.49 10.88 -22.54
N PRO A 7 -17.82 11.89 -21.96
CA PRO A 7 -16.48 11.73 -21.39
C PRO A 7 -16.53 10.85 -20.13
N ALA A 8 -15.82 9.72 -20.16
CA ALA A 8 -15.67 8.77 -19.06
C ALA A 8 -14.76 9.31 -17.92
N TYR A 9 -15.03 10.51 -17.41
CA TYR A 9 -14.21 11.20 -16.39
C TYR A 9 -14.93 11.41 -15.04
N GLY A 10 -16.21 11.07 -14.92
CA GLY A 10 -16.97 11.20 -13.67
C GLY A 10 -16.63 10.12 -12.63
N LEU A 11 -16.61 8.85 -13.07
CA LEU A 11 -16.45 7.68 -12.20
C LEU A 11 -15.12 7.69 -11.42
N SER A 12 -14.04 8.16 -12.05
CA SER A 12 -12.70 8.18 -11.43
C SER A 12 -12.57 9.26 -10.35
N ARG A 13 -13.21 10.42 -10.50
CA ARG A 13 -13.09 11.53 -9.55
C ARG A 13 -13.87 11.29 -8.26
N GLU A 14 -15.07 10.74 -8.36
CA GLU A 14 -15.87 10.38 -7.19
C GLU A 14 -15.24 9.23 -6.39
N CYS A 15 -14.65 8.24 -7.07
CA CYS A 15 -13.88 7.18 -6.41
C CYS A 15 -12.66 7.75 -5.67
N MET A 16 -11.92 8.67 -6.26
CA MET A 16 -10.76 9.32 -5.61
C MET A 16 -11.17 10.12 -4.36
N LEU A 17 -12.29 10.86 -4.42
CA LEU A 17 -12.80 11.64 -3.28
C LEU A 17 -13.31 10.73 -2.15
N LYS A 18 -14.02 9.65 -2.48
CA LYS A 18 -14.47 8.66 -1.49
C LYS A 18 -13.30 7.91 -0.84
N ALA A 19 -12.23 7.64 -1.59
CA ALA A 19 -11.04 6.99 -1.06
C ALA A 19 -10.27 7.92 -0.11
N GLN A 20 -10.09 9.20 -0.46
CA GLN A 20 -9.50 10.19 0.45
C GLN A 20 -10.34 10.40 1.71
N ALA A 21 -11.67 10.40 1.60
CA ALA A 21 -12.57 10.51 2.75
C ALA A 21 -12.52 9.30 3.69
N LYS A 22 -12.08 8.12 3.21
CA LYS A 22 -11.88 6.92 4.03
C LYS A 22 -10.44 6.78 4.54
N PHE A 23 -9.54 7.67 4.15
CA PHE A 23 -8.17 7.65 4.62
C PHE A 23 -8.13 8.13 6.08
N GLU A 24 -7.91 7.17 6.96
CA GLU A 24 -7.71 7.42 8.38
C GLU A 24 -6.21 7.54 8.65
N MET A 25 -5.74 8.73 8.98
CA MET A 25 -4.35 8.97 9.39
C MET A 25 -3.83 8.02 10.47
N PRO A 26 -4.58 7.68 11.55
CA PRO A 26 -4.10 6.74 12.55
C PRO A 26 -3.82 5.34 11.97
N ARG A 27 -4.57 4.88 10.96
CA ARG A 27 -4.27 3.60 10.30
C ARG A 27 -3.01 3.67 9.46
N ALA A 28 -2.76 4.81 8.80
CA ALA A 28 -1.55 5.00 8.03
C ALA A 28 -0.30 5.00 8.93
N ILE A 29 -0.39 5.62 10.11
CA ILE A 29 0.67 5.59 11.12
C ILE A 29 0.89 4.17 11.63
N GLU A 30 -0.18 3.43 11.95
CA GLU A 30 -0.08 2.01 12.36
C GLU A 30 0.57 1.14 11.26
N ALA A 31 0.23 1.39 9.99
CA ALA A 31 0.89 0.76 8.84
C ALA A 31 2.38 1.04 8.80
N LEU A 32 2.81 2.27 9.01
CA LEU A 32 4.23 2.61 9.04
C LEU A 32 4.95 2.00 10.24
N ASP A 33 4.36 2.07 11.42
CA ASP A 33 4.93 1.48 12.64
C ASP A 33 5.14 -0.03 12.45
N TRP A 34 4.15 -0.72 11.88
CA TRP A 34 4.29 -2.12 11.54
C TRP A 34 5.42 -2.37 10.54
N ILE A 35 5.50 -1.58 9.47
CA ILE A 35 6.58 -1.73 8.48
C ILE A 35 7.94 -1.51 9.16
N ARG A 36 8.08 -0.49 10.01
CA ARG A 36 9.28 -0.22 10.79
C ARG A 36 9.62 -1.41 11.70
N ALA A 37 8.62 -1.95 12.40
CA ALA A 37 8.81 -3.07 13.31
C ALA A 37 9.22 -4.37 12.59
N VAL A 38 8.68 -4.66 11.40
CA VAL A 38 9.04 -5.85 10.61
C VAL A 38 10.38 -5.69 9.89
N THR A 39 10.59 -4.54 9.25
CA THR A 39 11.80 -4.29 8.45
C THR A 39 13.00 -3.94 9.31
N GLN A 40 12.76 -3.44 10.53
CA GLN A 40 13.76 -2.82 11.40
C GLN A 40 14.52 -1.69 10.69
N LEU A 41 13.91 -1.08 9.67
CA LEU A 41 14.43 0.09 8.97
C LEU A 41 13.88 1.35 9.62
N ASP A 42 14.73 2.35 9.76
CA ASP A 42 14.32 3.64 10.28
C ASP A 42 13.64 4.44 9.17
N LEU A 43 12.31 4.41 9.18
CA LEU A 43 11.45 5.14 8.26
C LEU A 43 11.20 6.55 8.81
N GLU A 44 12.25 7.37 8.81
CA GLU A 44 12.12 8.77 9.16
C GLU A 44 11.70 9.57 7.94
N PRO A 45 10.68 10.43 8.03
CA PRO A 45 10.39 11.35 6.95
C PRO A 45 11.57 12.29 6.75
N LEU A 46 11.98 12.45 5.49
CA LEU A 46 13.21 13.16 5.08
C LEU A 46 13.25 14.64 5.52
N ASN A 47 12.17 15.17 6.10
CA ASN A 47 11.94 16.60 6.25
C ASN A 47 11.22 17.04 7.54
N SER A 48 11.15 16.24 8.61
CA SER A 48 10.48 16.72 9.84
C SER A 48 11.02 16.14 11.14
N GLU A 49 11.59 17.01 11.98
CA GLU A 49 11.74 16.85 13.44
C GLU A 49 10.41 16.55 14.17
N LYS A 50 9.28 16.49 13.45
CA LYS A 50 7.90 16.28 13.97
C LYS A 50 7.19 14.99 13.51
N GLY A 51 7.84 14.13 12.73
CA GLY A 51 7.26 12.86 12.26
C GLY A 51 6.15 13.02 11.20
N ILE A 52 5.42 11.92 10.93
CA ILE A 52 4.41 11.83 9.87
C ILE A 52 3.15 12.64 10.25
N GLN A 53 2.97 13.81 9.63
CA GLN A 53 1.82 14.69 9.93
C GLN A 53 0.67 14.58 8.90
N ASP A 54 0.95 14.14 7.67
CA ASP A 54 -0.03 14.09 6.58
C ASP A 54 0.15 12.85 5.69
N GLN A 55 -0.88 12.53 4.90
CA GLN A 55 -0.86 11.45 3.89
C GLN A 55 0.29 11.62 2.88
N LEU A 56 0.67 12.87 2.57
CA LEU A 56 1.79 13.21 1.70
C LEU A 56 3.12 12.67 2.23
N ASP A 57 3.31 12.76 3.54
CA ASP A 57 4.52 12.33 4.22
C ASP A 57 4.59 10.79 4.30
N PHE A 58 3.45 10.15 4.60
CA PHE A 58 3.29 8.70 4.47
C PHE A 58 3.66 8.22 3.05
N ALA A 59 3.17 8.92 2.03
CA ALA A 59 3.46 8.57 0.65
C ALA A 59 4.95 8.73 0.33
N ASP A 60 5.60 9.80 0.81
CA ASP A 60 7.02 10.06 0.54
C ASP A 60 7.93 8.99 1.14
N VAL A 61 7.66 8.59 2.38
CA VAL A 61 8.38 7.51 3.09
C VAL A 61 8.29 6.18 2.34
N LEU A 62 7.14 5.86 1.77
CA LEU A 62 6.93 4.61 1.02
C LEU A 62 7.26 4.71 -0.48
N LYS A 63 7.38 5.92 -1.02
CA LYS A 63 7.56 6.17 -2.46
C LYS A 63 8.81 5.52 -3.02
N ASP A 64 9.85 5.39 -2.20
CA ASP A 64 11.10 4.75 -2.59
C ASP A 64 10.92 3.25 -2.90
N GLY A 65 9.88 2.62 -2.33
CA GLY A 65 9.54 1.21 -2.52
C GLY A 65 10.52 0.22 -1.87
N THR A 66 11.67 0.69 -1.39
CA THR A 66 12.71 -0.13 -0.75
C THR A 66 12.25 -0.73 0.58
N ALA A 67 11.56 0.06 1.39
CA ALA A 67 10.93 -0.39 2.64
C ALA A 67 9.92 -1.51 2.38
N LEU A 68 9.06 -1.34 1.36
CA LEU A 68 8.04 -2.32 0.98
C LEU A 68 8.67 -3.62 0.46
N CYS A 69 9.67 -3.53 -0.42
CA CYS A 69 10.41 -4.70 -0.88
C CYS A 69 11.10 -5.44 0.27
N THR A 70 11.62 -4.71 1.25
CA THR A 70 12.25 -5.31 2.44
C THR A 70 11.21 -6.00 3.31
N LEU A 71 10.03 -5.39 3.47
CA LEU A 71 8.91 -5.95 4.23
C LEU A 71 8.48 -7.32 3.68
N ILE A 72 8.22 -7.40 2.37
CA ILE A 72 7.78 -8.66 1.76
C ILE A 72 8.89 -9.72 1.79
N ASN A 73 10.16 -9.33 1.72
CA ASN A 73 11.29 -10.25 1.90
C ASN A 73 11.40 -10.79 3.33
N LYS A 74 11.00 -10.02 4.34
CA LYS A 74 10.92 -10.51 5.74
C LYS A 74 9.79 -11.51 5.93
N LEU A 75 8.65 -11.26 5.28
CA LEU A 75 7.48 -12.14 5.31
C LEU A 75 7.67 -13.41 4.48
N HIS A 76 8.33 -13.27 3.33
CA HIS A 76 8.57 -14.33 2.37
C HIS A 76 9.98 -14.14 1.77
N PRO A 77 11.00 -14.80 2.35
CA PRO A 77 12.38 -14.65 1.91
C PRO A 77 12.55 -15.10 0.45
N GLY A 78 13.24 -14.28 -0.36
CA GLY A 78 13.44 -14.55 -1.78
C GLY A 78 12.38 -13.97 -2.71
N SER A 79 11.41 -13.22 -2.17
CA SER A 79 10.39 -12.51 -2.95
C SER A 79 10.95 -11.45 -3.90
N VAL A 80 11.88 -10.62 -3.40
CA VAL A 80 12.49 -9.53 -4.17
C VAL A 80 14.01 -9.69 -4.10
N SER A 81 14.60 -10.23 -5.16
CA SER A 81 16.04 -10.51 -5.18
C SER A 81 16.92 -9.26 -5.25
N LYS A 82 16.42 -8.15 -5.82
CA LYS A 82 17.19 -6.93 -6.00
C LYS A 82 16.34 -5.69 -5.71
N ILE A 83 16.62 -5.05 -4.58
CA ILE A 83 16.00 -3.80 -4.17
C ILE A 83 16.84 -2.65 -4.74
N ASN A 84 16.23 -1.76 -5.53
CA ASN A 84 16.94 -0.61 -6.10
C ASN A 84 16.88 0.56 -5.11
N THR A 85 18.00 1.02 -4.57
CA THR A 85 18.07 2.18 -3.65
C THR A 85 18.34 3.51 -4.37
N MET A 86 18.36 3.50 -5.70
CA MET A 86 18.57 4.72 -6.49
C MET A 86 17.29 5.56 -6.48
N LYS A 87 17.43 6.86 -6.20
CA LYS A 87 16.36 7.88 -6.26
C LYS A 87 15.87 8.18 -7.70
N ALA A 88 16.01 7.24 -8.62
CA ALA A 88 15.56 7.40 -9.99
C ALA A 88 14.07 6.99 -10.09
N PRO A 89 13.22 7.79 -10.75
CA PRO A 89 11.77 7.59 -10.75
C PRO A 89 11.37 6.23 -11.34
N PHE A 90 12.10 5.76 -12.36
CA PHE A 90 11.87 4.44 -12.95
C PHE A 90 12.21 3.29 -11.99
N LYS A 91 13.25 3.45 -11.15
CA LYS A 91 13.67 2.44 -10.17
C LYS A 91 12.72 2.35 -9.00
N GLN A 92 12.21 3.48 -8.51
CA GLN A 92 11.20 3.52 -7.46
C GLN A 92 9.92 2.81 -7.91
N ARG A 93 9.47 3.07 -9.15
CA ARG A 93 8.32 2.37 -9.74
C ARG A 93 8.56 0.87 -9.87
N GLU A 94 9.73 0.47 -10.36
CA GLU A 94 10.13 -0.93 -10.50
C GLU A 94 10.13 -1.67 -9.14
N ASN A 95 10.61 -1.03 -8.06
CA ASN A 95 10.52 -1.59 -6.71
C ASN A 95 9.06 -1.83 -6.29
N LEU A 96 8.18 -0.86 -6.53
CA LEU A 96 6.75 -1.00 -6.20
C LEU A 96 6.12 -2.16 -6.98
N GLU A 97 6.41 -2.31 -8.28
CA GLU A 97 5.93 -3.46 -9.07
C GLU A 97 6.45 -4.80 -8.53
N MET A 98 7.73 -4.86 -8.13
CA MET A 98 8.31 -6.06 -7.52
C MET A 98 7.61 -6.43 -6.21
N PHE A 99 7.33 -5.43 -5.36
CA PHE A 99 6.57 -5.62 -4.14
C PHE A 99 5.16 -6.17 -4.42
N LEU A 100 4.45 -5.60 -5.39
CA LEU A 100 3.09 -6.04 -5.74
C LEU A 100 3.09 -7.49 -6.24
N LYS A 101 3.99 -7.84 -7.17
CA LYS A 101 4.14 -9.22 -7.65
C LYS A 101 4.48 -10.20 -6.53
N ALA A 102 5.31 -9.78 -5.58
CA ALA A 102 5.65 -10.59 -4.43
C ALA A 102 4.46 -10.79 -3.48
N CYS A 103 3.65 -9.74 -3.23
CA CYS A 103 2.42 -9.86 -2.45
C CYS A 103 1.41 -10.79 -3.11
N GLU A 104 1.27 -10.69 -4.43
CA GLU A 104 0.40 -11.57 -5.22
C GLU A 104 0.87 -13.03 -5.13
N SER A 105 2.19 -13.26 -5.23
CA SER A 105 2.79 -14.60 -5.04
C SER A 105 2.66 -15.12 -3.60
N TYR A 106 2.64 -14.22 -2.61
CA TYR A 106 2.41 -14.56 -1.21
C TYR A 106 0.97 -15.02 -0.94
N GLY A 107 0.05 -14.69 -1.85
CA GLY A 107 -1.38 -15.06 -1.80
C GLY A 107 -2.31 -13.89 -1.49
N LEU A 108 -1.83 -12.65 -1.60
CA LEU A 108 -2.69 -11.48 -1.49
C LEU A 108 -3.57 -11.37 -2.74
N LYS A 109 -4.86 -11.10 -2.56
CA LYS A 109 -5.80 -11.01 -3.69
C LYS A 109 -5.56 -9.71 -4.45
N SER A 110 -5.71 -9.72 -5.78
CA SER A 110 -5.48 -8.53 -6.61
C SER A 110 -6.40 -7.35 -6.28
N HIS A 111 -7.52 -7.58 -5.59
CA HIS A 111 -8.41 -6.52 -5.10
C HIS A 111 -7.89 -5.81 -3.84
N ASP A 112 -6.95 -6.40 -3.11
CA ASP A 112 -6.28 -5.80 -1.95
C ASP A 112 -4.93 -5.17 -2.34
N LEU A 113 -4.42 -5.46 -3.54
CA LEU A 113 -3.22 -4.85 -4.10
C LEU A 113 -3.50 -3.42 -4.57
N PHE A 114 -2.57 -2.51 -4.28
CA PHE A 114 -2.57 -1.15 -4.83
C PHE A 114 -1.81 -1.11 -6.17
N GLN A 115 -1.92 -0.03 -6.91
CA GLN A 115 -1.14 0.20 -8.13
C GLN A 115 0.01 1.17 -7.87
N VAL A 116 1.09 1.06 -8.65
CA VAL A 116 2.25 1.96 -8.55
C VAL A 116 1.84 3.44 -8.56
N ASN A 117 0.88 3.81 -9.40
CA ASN A 117 0.37 5.17 -9.50
C ASN A 117 -0.41 5.63 -8.26
N ASP A 118 -1.04 4.72 -7.52
CA ASP A 118 -1.80 5.05 -6.29
C ASP A 118 -0.89 5.65 -5.22
N LEU A 119 0.32 5.10 -5.08
CA LEU A 119 1.34 5.60 -4.17
C LEU A 119 2.19 6.71 -4.82
N TYR A 120 2.69 6.48 -6.03
CA TYR A 120 3.64 7.37 -6.69
C TYR A 120 3.02 8.73 -7.08
N GLU A 121 1.80 8.70 -7.63
CA GLU A 121 1.02 9.91 -7.94
C GLU A 121 0.06 10.29 -6.81
N ARG A 122 0.04 9.53 -5.71
CA ARG A 122 -0.80 9.77 -4.52
C ARG A 122 -2.30 9.80 -4.85
N LYS A 123 -2.70 9.03 -5.87
CA LYS A 123 -4.09 8.96 -6.32
C LYS A 123 -4.98 8.22 -5.31
N ASN A 124 -4.45 7.22 -4.63
CA ASN A 124 -5.23 6.37 -3.72
C ASN A 124 -4.37 5.78 -2.60
N LEU A 125 -3.94 6.63 -1.67
CA LEU A 125 -3.14 6.21 -0.51
C LEU A 125 -3.92 5.28 0.43
N TYR A 126 -5.25 5.38 0.45
CA TYR A 126 -6.11 4.48 1.20
C TYR A 126 -5.91 3.03 0.77
N MET A 127 -5.77 2.78 -0.54
CA MET A 127 -5.52 1.44 -1.07
C MET A 127 -4.17 0.88 -0.60
N VAL A 128 -3.15 1.75 -0.50
CA VAL A 128 -1.83 1.38 0.01
C VAL A 128 -1.92 0.94 1.46
N VAL A 129 -2.60 1.73 2.30
CA VAL A 129 -2.83 1.37 3.71
C VAL A 129 -3.59 0.05 3.79
N ASN A 130 -4.70 -0.10 3.08
CA ASN A 130 -5.50 -1.34 3.09
C ASN A 130 -4.68 -2.57 2.68
N CYS A 131 -3.82 -2.43 1.67
CA CYS A 131 -2.87 -3.48 1.25
C CYS A 131 -1.93 -3.89 2.40
N MET A 132 -1.39 -2.94 3.17
CA MET A 132 -0.53 -3.25 4.32
C MET A 132 -1.27 -4.06 5.39
N PHE A 133 -2.50 -3.67 5.72
CA PHE A 133 -3.34 -4.40 6.67
C PHE A 133 -3.67 -5.82 6.16
N ALA A 134 -4.05 -5.94 4.89
CA ALA A 134 -4.35 -7.24 4.28
C ALA A 134 -3.12 -8.15 4.26
N LEU A 135 -1.94 -7.60 3.93
CA LEU A 135 -0.68 -8.32 3.95
C LEU A 135 -0.30 -8.78 5.37
N GLY A 136 -0.40 -7.90 6.36
CA GLY A 136 -0.12 -8.25 7.76
C GLY A 136 -1.09 -9.28 8.33
N GLY A 137 -2.35 -9.22 7.94
CA GLY A 137 -3.35 -10.23 8.26
C GLY A 137 -3.07 -11.59 7.61
N LEU A 138 -2.67 -11.59 6.33
CA LEU A 138 -2.26 -12.79 5.62
C LEU A 138 -0.99 -13.40 6.23
N ALA A 139 -0.02 -12.57 6.62
CA ALA A 139 1.19 -12.98 7.31
C ALA A 139 0.87 -13.69 8.65
N GLN A 140 -0.04 -13.12 9.44
CA GLN A 140 -0.53 -13.76 10.67
C GLN A 140 -1.16 -15.13 10.38
N LYS A 141 -2.02 -15.21 9.36
CA LYS A 141 -2.66 -16.47 8.95
C LYS A 141 -1.65 -17.53 8.50
N LYS A 142 -0.52 -17.11 7.92
CA LYS A 142 0.61 -17.97 7.53
C LYS A 142 1.52 -18.35 8.70
N GLY A 143 1.26 -17.87 9.91
CA GLY A 143 2.04 -18.19 11.11
C GLY A 143 3.28 -17.31 11.29
N PHE A 144 3.29 -16.09 10.73
CA PHE A 144 4.40 -15.15 10.95
C PHE A 144 4.49 -14.75 12.43
N VAL A 145 5.66 -15.00 13.04
CA VAL A 145 5.93 -14.79 14.48
C VAL A 145 6.57 -13.42 14.73
N GLY A 146 6.10 -12.39 14.03
CA GLY A 146 6.62 -11.03 14.15
C GLY A 146 5.54 -10.02 14.51
N PRO A 147 5.85 -8.71 14.41
CA PRO A 147 4.88 -7.67 14.69
C PRO A 147 3.70 -7.81 13.73
N THR A 148 2.50 -7.58 14.26
CA THR A 148 1.22 -7.76 13.56
C THR A 148 0.51 -6.44 13.44
N ILE A 149 -0.16 -6.22 12.31
CA ILE A 149 -0.99 -5.04 12.09
C ILE A 149 -2.46 -5.42 11.93
N GLY A 150 -3.33 -4.58 12.49
CA GLY A 150 -4.77 -4.78 12.49
C GLY A 150 -5.24 -5.92 13.41
N VAL A 151 -6.55 -5.94 13.64
CA VAL A 151 -7.23 -7.08 14.28
C VAL A 151 -7.05 -8.31 13.39
N LYS A 152 -6.67 -9.45 14.00
CA LYS A 152 -6.56 -10.78 13.37
C LYS A 152 -7.59 -10.90 12.26
N VAL A 153 -7.16 -11.16 11.01
CA VAL A 153 -8.03 -11.30 9.83
C VAL A 153 -9.27 -12.12 10.19
N ALA A 154 -10.33 -11.39 10.52
CA ALA A 154 -11.68 -11.89 10.53
C ALA A 154 -12.10 -11.77 9.07
N ASP A 155 -12.29 -12.96 8.50
CA ASP A 155 -13.06 -13.26 7.30
C ASP A 155 -13.70 -12.03 6.64
N GLU A 156 -13.16 -11.67 5.48
CA GLU A 156 -13.85 -11.06 4.34
C GLU A 156 -15.01 -10.12 4.74
N ASN A 157 -14.77 -8.81 4.78
CA ASN A 157 -15.86 -7.85 4.71
C ASN A 157 -16.22 -7.65 3.23
N PRO A 158 -17.24 -8.33 2.65
CA PRO A 158 -17.72 -8.00 1.32
C PRO A 158 -18.17 -6.54 1.37
N ARG A 159 -17.44 -5.69 0.65
CA ARG A 159 -17.92 -4.34 0.38
C ARG A 159 -18.97 -4.50 -0.71
N ASP A 160 -20.21 -4.65 -0.26
CA ASP A 160 -21.39 -4.63 -1.10
C ASP A 160 -21.35 -3.31 -1.90
N PHE A 161 -21.02 -3.42 -3.19
CA PHE A 161 -21.26 -2.35 -4.14
C PHE A 161 -22.71 -2.52 -4.60
N THR A 162 -23.62 -1.86 -3.89
CA THR A 162 -24.99 -1.69 -4.34
C THR A 162 -24.95 -1.02 -5.72
N LYS A 163 -25.47 -1.75 -6.70
CA LYS A 163 -25.60 -1.36 -8.09
C LYS A 163 -26.98 -0.70 -8.22
N GLU A 164 -27.02 0.61 -8.42
CA GLU A 164 -28.18 1.28 -9.02
C GLU A 164 -27.95 1.43 -10.53
#